data_AF-A0A846YWP3-F1
#
_entry.id   AF-A0A846YWP3-F1
#
_cell.length_a   1.000
_cell.length_b   1.000
_cell.length_c   1.000
_cell.angle_alpha   90.00
_cell.angle_beta   90.00
_cell.angle_gamma   90.00
#
_symmetry.space_group_name_H-M   'P 1'
#
loop_
_entity.id
_entity.type
_entity.pdbx_description
1 polymer ?
#
loop_
_entity_poly.entity_id
_entity_poly.type
_entity_poly.pdbx_seq_one_letter_code
_entity_poly.pdbx_strand_id
1 'polypeptide(L)'
;MPRRLLGVLVAALLGTGTLTAAASTASAAPAPAAAPAVAVDFTGIVALSNCSGSLVRTPAAADSDPALVLTNGHCYEGGMPSAGQVITNRPSSRTFTLLNSSGQGTLGRLRASRMLYATMTDTDVTLYRLNTSYAAIERNYGTRALELSLDHPAAGADLRVVSGYWRRMYSCNLDGFAYRLREGEWTWKDSVRYTSSCDVIGGTSGSPVIDAASRKVIAVNNTINEDGGRCTLNNPCEVDEAGNITVRPHIGYAQETYILGACIAPGSVIDFNRPGCLVPRG
;
A
#
# COMPACT_ATOMS: atom_id res chain seq x y z
N MET A 1 66.78 -6.47 61.67
CA MET A 1 66.73 -6.40 63.15
C MET A 1 67.09 -4.96 63.50
N PRO A 2 66.30 -4.16 64.26
CA PRO A 2 65.32 -4.44 65.33
C PRO A 2 63.86 -4.12 64.89
N ARG A 3 62.72 -4.69 65.32
CA ARG A 3 62.20 -5.23 66.61
C ARG A 3 62.29 -4.19 67.74
N ARG A 4 61.24 -3.52 68.19
CA ARG A 4 60.01 -4.10 68.77
C ARG A 4 59.19 -2.99 69.45
N LEU A 5 57.86 -3.20 69.46
CA LEU A 5 56.92 -3.02 70.59
C LEU A 5 56.71 -1.61 71.14
N LEU A 6 55.45 -1.17 71.11
CA LEU A 6 54.69 -1.04 72.35
C LEU A 6 53.20 -1.25 72.03
N GLY A 7 52.59 -2.20 72.72
CA GLY A 7 51.14 -2.32 72.75
C GLY A 7 50.57 -1.45 73.85
N VAL A 8 49.38 -0.89 73.62
CA VAL A 8 48.45 -0.46 74.67
C VAL A 8 47.04 -0.78 74.17
N LEU A 9 46.32 -1.60 74.95
CA LEU A 9 44.87 -1.76 74.85
C LEU A 9 44.20 -0.54 75.48
N VAL A 10 43.24 0.07 74.77
CA VAL A 10 42.14 0.81 75.39
C VAL A 10 40.87 0.42 74.65
N ALA A 11 39.91 -0.14 75.37
CA ALA A 11 38.56 -0.40 74.89
C ALA A 11 37.74 0.89 74.94
N ALA A 12 36.90 1.13 73.92
CA ALA A 12 35.55 1.68 74.11
C ALA A 12 34.81 1.88 72.77
N LEU A 13 33.50 1.55 72.82
CA LEU A 13 32.38 2.09 72.05
C LEU A 13 32.15 1.52 70.63
N LEU A 14 31.24 0.55 70.59
CA LEU A 14 30.47 0.14 69.41
C LEU A 14 29.61 1.31 68.92
N GLY A 15 30.07 1.98 67.87
CA GLY A 15 29.25 2.85 67.03
C GLY A 15 28.81 2.11 65.78
N THR A 16 27.52 1.78 65.68
CA THR A 16 26.89 1.23 64.47
C THR A 16 26.79 2.32 63.40
N GLY A 17 27.82 2.44 62.56
CA GLY A 17 27.80 3.26 61.35
C GLY A 17 27.30 2.47 60.16
N THR A 18 26.04 2.68 59.77
CA THR A 18 25.47 2.16 58.52
C THR A 18 26.11 2.87 57.33
N LEU A 19 26.98 2.17 56.60
CA LEU A 19 27.51 2.60 55.31
C LEU A 19 26.42 2.46 54.25
N THR A 20 25.69 3.55 53.97
CA THR A 20 24.80 3.63 52.81
C THR A 20 25.65 3.84 51.55
N ALA A 21 25.84 2.77 50.77
CA ALA A 21 26.37 2.87 49.42
C ALA A 21 25.39 3.69 48.56
N ALA A 22 25.79 4.89 48.16
CA ALA A 22 25.02 5.71 47.22
C ALA A 22 25.11 5.07 45.83
N ALA A 23 24.04 4.41 45.40
CA ALA A 23 23.88 3.99 44.01
C ALA A 23 23.72 5.25 43.15
N SER A 24 24.74 5.59 42.38
CA SER A 24 24.67 6.62 41.35
C SER A 24 23.76 6.13 40.23
N THR A 25 22.50 6.56 40.25
CA THR A 25 21.56 6.39 39.15
C THR A 25 22.01 7.26 37.98
N ALA A 26 22.68 6.66 37.00
CA ALA A 26 22.91 7.30 35.72
C ALA A 26 21.54 7.59 35.08
N SER A 27 21.12 8.85 35.10
CA SER A 27 19.91 9.29 34.42
C SER A 27 20.16 9.22 32.92
N ALA A 28 19.55 8.25 32.24
CA ALA A 28 19.54 8.21 30.79
C ALA A 28 18.85 9.49 30.29
N ALA A 29 19.54 10.26 29.44
CA ALA A 29 18.93 11.39 28.77
C ALA A 29 17.75 10.89 27.91
N PRO A 30 16.61 11.59 27.88
CA PRO A 30 15.50 11.22 27.02
C PRO A 30 15.98 11.21 25.56
N ALA A 31 15.69 10.12 24.85
CA ALA A 31 15.98 10.02 23.43
C ALA A 31 15.26 11.16 22.67
N PRO A 32 15.89 11.75 21.64
CA PRO A 32 15.22 12.75 20.81
C PRO A 32 13.92 12.16 20.26
N ALA A 33 12.83 12.91 20.40
CA ALA A 33 11.57 12.54 19.76
C ALA A 33 11.80 12.43 18.25
N ALA A 34 11.38 11.30 17.66
CA ALA A 34 11.40 11.13 16.21
C ALA A 34 10.64 12.29 15.55
N ALA A 35 11.21 12.86 14.47
CA ALA A 35 10.51 13.85 13.69
C ALA A 35 9.14 13.30 13.27
N PRO A 36 8.06 14.10 13.32
CA PRO A 36 6.74 13.62 12.95
C PRO A 36 6.78 13.09 11.52
N ALA A 37 6.33 11.85 11.33
CA ALA A 37 6.22 11.24 10.02
C ALA A 37 5.31 12.11 9.14
N VAL A 38 5.73 12.40 7.90
CA VAL A 38 4.92 13.15 6.94
C VAL A 38 3.63 12.38 6.67
N ALA A 39 2.47 13.01 6.85
CA ALA A 39 1.14 12.40 6.66
C ALA A 39 0.90 11.97 5.19
N VAL A 40 -0.07 11.07 4.95
CA VAL A 40 -0.43 10.66 3.57
C VAL A 40 -1.05 11.87 2.89
N ASP A 41 -0.62 12.12 1.66
CA ASP A 41 -1.10 13.21 0.82
C ASP A 41 -1.40 12.68 -0.60
N PHE A 42 -1.58 13.58 -1.57
CA PHE A 42 -1.87 13.23 -2.97
C PHE A 42 -0.61 13.07 -3.84
N THR A 43 0.58 12.92 -3.24
CA THR A 43 1.82 12.63 -3.98
C THR A 43 1.66 11.34 -4.78
N GLY A 44 2.05 11.40 -6.06
CA GLY A 44 1.95 10.24 -6.96
C GLY A 44 0.52 9.84 -7.33
N ILE A 45 -0.51 10.62 -7.00
CA ILE A 45 -1.91 10.28 -7.33
C ILE A 45 -2.26 10.80 -8.72
N VAL A 46 -2.95 9.96 -9.50
CA VAL A 46 -3.50 10.34 -10.80
C VAL A 46 -5.02 10.21 -10.85
N ALA A 47 -5.65 11.15 -11.54
CA ALA A 47 -7.06 11.10 -11.88
C ALA A 47 -7.25 10.58 -13.32
N LEU A 48 -8.25 9.72 -13.51
CA LEU A 48 -8.73 9.26 -14.80
C LEU A 48 -10.18 9.74 -14.98
N SER A 49 -10.75 9.55 -16.18
CA SER A 49 -12.21 9.64 -16.30
C SER A 49 -12.81 8.48 -15.50
N ASN A 50 -13.73 8.77 -14.58
CA ASN A 50 -14.48 7.82 -13.72
C ASN A 50 -13.69 6.78 -12.89
N CYS A 51 -12.37 6.83 -12.88
CA CYS A 51 -11.50 6.01 -12.04
C CYS A 51 -10.35 6.84 -11.47
N SER A 52 -9.67 6.26 -10.49
CA SER A 52 -8.46 6.77 -9.86
C SER A 52 -7.25 5.88 -10.19
N GLY A 53 -6.05 6.35 -9.87
CA GLY A 53 -4.82 5.60 -10.12
C GLY A 53 -3.66 6.17 -9.33
N SER A 54 -2.50 5.52 -9.45
CA SER A 54 -1.27 5.97 -8.84
C SER A 54 -0.06 5.78 -9.74
N LEU A 55 0.85 6.74 -9.70
CA LEU A 55 2.23 6.62 -10.15
C LEU A 55 2.97 5.76 -9.12
N VAL A 56 3.40 4.56 -9.53
CA VAL A 56 3.99 3.56 -8.62
C VAL A 56 5.37 3.12 -9.08
N ARG A 57 6.18 2.60 -8.17
CA ARG A 57 7.47 1.95 -8.45
C ARG A 57 7.68 0.74 -7.55
N THR A 58 8.47 -0.23 -8.00
CA THR A 58 8.98 -1.27 -7.10
C THR A 58 10.19 -0.76 -6.30
N PRO A 59 10.53 -1.40 -5.16
CA PRO A 59 11.72 -1.06 -4.38
C PRO A 59 13.03 -1.14 -5.20
N ALA A 60 13.09 -2.02 -6.20
CA ALA A 60 14.27 -2.22 -7.04
C ALA A 60 14.31 -1.34 -8.30
N ALA A 61 13.31 -0.49 -8.54
CA ALA A 61 13.26 0.37 -9.72
C ALA A 61 14.38 1.42 -9.68
N ALA A 62 15.05 1.65 -10.81
CA ALA A 62 16.00 2.74 -10.96
C ALA A 62 15.26 4.03 -11.36
N ASP A 63 15.79 5.21 -11.01
CA ASP A 63 15.14 6.47 -11.38
C ASP A 63 15.14 6.73 -12.90
N SER A 64 16.04 6.08 -13.63
CA SER A 64 16.08 6.09 -15.10
C SER A 64 15.00 5.21 -15.74
N ASP A 65 14.38 4.30 -14.99
CA ASP A 65 13.37 3.39 -15.53
C ASP A 65 12.13 4.16 -16.00
N PRO A 66 11.46 3.71 -17.08
CA PRO A 66 10.15 4.23 -17.45
C PRO A 66 9.19 4.15 -16.27
N ALA A 67 8.48 5.23 -15.96
CA ALA A 67 7.59 5.22 -14.82
C ALA A 67 6.34 4.36 -15.05
N LEU A 68 5.70 3.90 -13.96
CA LEU A 68 4.51 3.06 -14.01
C LEU A 68 3.29 3.75 -13.43
N VAL A 69 2.12 3.50 -14.03
CA VAL A 69 0.82 3.87 -13.45
C VAL A 69 -0.03 2.63 -13.23
N LEU A 70 -0.60 2.51 -12.03
CA LEU A 70 -1.46 1.41 -11.60
C LEU A 70 -2.90 1.92 -11.38
N THR A 71 -3.86 1.11 -11.81
CA THR A 71 -5.31 1.27 -11.58
C THR A 71 -5.96 -0.12 -11.63
N ASN A 72 -7.30 -0.22 -11.57
CA ASN A 72 -7.98 -1.52 -11.72
C ASN A 72 -7.99 -2.01 -13.18
N GLY A 73 -8.18 -3.32 -13.35
CA GLY A 73 -8.49 -4.01 -14.60
C GLY A 73 -9.77 -3.48 -15.22
N HIS A 74 -10.83 -3.32 -14.42
CA HIS A 74 -12.09 -2.76 -14.90
C HIS A 74 -12.00 -1.29 -15.35
N CYS A 75 -10.93 -0.59 -14.98
CA CYS A 75 -10.64 0.77 -15.45
C CYS A 75 -9.86 0.81 -16.77
N TYR A 76 -9.49 -0.33 -17.36
CA TYR A 76 -8.72 -0.42 -18.61
C TYR A 76 -9.42 0.26 -19.80
N GLU A 77 -8.66 0.92 -20.70
CA GLU A 77 -9.23 1.72 -21.80
C GLU A 77 -9.80 0.86 -22.92
N GLY A 78 -9.42 -0.42 -22.96
CA GLY A 78 -9.98 -1.41 -23.88
C GLY A 78 -11.29 -2.03 -23.39
N GLY A 79 -11.84 -1.57 -22.26
CA GLY A 79 -13.00 -2.17 -21.60
C GLY A 79 -12.61 -3.16 -20.50
N MET A 80 -13.61 -3.62 -19.74
CA MET A 80 -13.43 -4.58 -18.65
C MET A 80 -12.98 -5.94 -19.22
N PRO A 81 -11.81 -6.49 -18.83
CA PRO A 81 -11.42 -7.84 -19.21
C PRO A 81 -12.45 -8.88 -18.73
N SER A 82 -12.82 -9.84 -19.58
CA SER A 82 -13.73 -10.92 -19.18
C SER A 82 -13.12 -11.82 -18.11
N ALA A 83 -13.94 -12.60 -17.40
CA ALA A 83 -13.44 -13.62 -16.49
C ALA A 83 -12.50 -14.60 -17.21
N GLY A 84 -11.34 -14.88 -16.61
CA GLY A 84 -10.27 -15.71 -17.21
C GLY A 84 -9.37 -14.97 -18.20
N GLN A 85 -9.67 -13.71 -18.56
CA GLN A 85 -8.88 -12.98 -19.54
C GLN A 85 -7.68 -12.26 -18.92
N VAL A 86 -6.51 -12.44 -19.52
CA VAL A 86 -5.30 -11.67 -19.25
C VAL A 86 -4.85 -10.99 -20.54
N ILE A 87 -4.66 -9.67 -20.49
CA ILE A 87 -4.21 -8.88 -21.63
C ILE A 87 -2.82 -8.33 -21.31
N THR A 88 -1.84 -8.63 -22.16
CA THR A 88 -0.46 -8.18 -21.95
C THR A 88 0.06 -7.35 -23.11
N ASN A 89 0.96 -6.44 -22.78
CA ASN A 89 1.91 -5.83 -23.71
C ASN A 89 1.29 -5.15 -24.95
N ARG A 90 0.24 -4.35 -24.76
CA ARG A 90 -0.41 -3.58 -25.83
C ARG A 90 0.14 -2.16 -25.92
N PRO A 91 0.32 -1.58 -27.12
CA PRO A 91 0.52 -0.15 -27.26
C PRO A 91 -0.62 0.62 -26.59
N SER A 92 -0.30 1.72 -25.92
CA SER A 92 -1.31 2.59 -25.31
C SER A 92 -0.92 4.04 -25.54
N SER A 93 -1.92 4.89 -25.69
CA SER A 93 -1.79 6.35 -25.70
C SER A 93 -2.55 6.99 -24.54
N ARG A 94 -3.01 6.17 -23.58
CA ARG A 94 -3.78 6.60 -22.42
C ARG A 94 -3.02 7.66 -21.64
N THR A 95 -3.76 8.57 -21.06
CA THR A 95 -3.21 9.68 -20.29
C THR A 95 -3.84 9.76 -18.91
N PHE A 96 -3.08 10.32 -17.98
CA PHE A 96 -3.45 10.41 -16.57
C PHE A 96 -3.19 11.84 -16.09
N THR A 97 -4.15 12.43 -15.38
CA THR A 97 -3.97 13.76 -14.79
C THR A 97 -3.24 13.61 -13.47
N LEU A 98 -2.00 14.11 -13.39
CA LEU A 98 -1.18 14.05 -12.18
C LEU A 98 -1.58 15.17 -11.23
N LEU A 99 -1.91 14.81 -9.99
CA LEU A 99 -2.33 15.75 -8.95
C LEU A 99 -1.12 16.37 -8.23
N ASN A 100 -1.31 17.55 -7.66
CA ASN A 100 -0.36 18.08 -6.67
C ASN A 100 -0.59 17.42 -5.30
N SER A 101 0.33 17.58 -4.36
CA SER A 101 0.28 16.95 -3.04
C SER A 101 -0.97 17.31 -2.23
N SER A 102 -1.55 18.50 -2.42
CA SER A 102 -2.80 18.88 -1.75
C SER A 102 -4.05 18.24 -2.35
N GLY A 103 -3.96 17.65 -3.54
CA GLY A 103 -5.10 17.12 -4.29
C GLY A 103 -6.01 18.20 -4.87
N GLN A 104 -5.74 19.50 -4.65
CA GLN A 104 -6.59 20.61 -5.11
C GLN A 104 -6.21 21.11 -6.51
N GLY A 105 -4.99 20.80 -6.97
CA GLY A 105 -4.47 21.23 -8.27
C GLY A 105 -4.00 20.06 -9.13
N THR A 106 -3.49 20.38 -10.31
CA THR A 106 -2.82 19.42 -11.21
C THR A 106 -1.39 19.89 -11.45
N LEU A 107 -0.47 18.93 -11.56
CA LEU A 107 0.93 19.19 -11.94
C LEU A 107 1.12 19.06 -13.45
N GLY A 108 0.34 18.19 -14.10
CA GLY A 108 0.42 17.95 -15.53
C GLY A 108 -0.32 16.69 -15.97
N ARG A 109 0.02 16.21 -17.16
CA ARG A 109 -0.58 15.02 -17.77
C ARG A 109 0.51 14.03 -18.13
N LEU A 110 0.43 12.85 -17.54
CA LEU A 110 1.28 11.71 -17.85
C LEU A 110 0.69 10.93 -19.03
N ARG A 111 1.52 10.22 -19.79
CA ARG A 111 1.10 9.44 -20.96
C ARG A 111 1.72 8.05 -20.96
N ALA A 112 0.88 7.04 -21.07
CA ALA A 112 1.30 5.66 -21.32
C ALA A 112 1.95 5.56 -22.70
N SER A 113 2.98 4.72 -22.80
CA SER A 113 3.48 4.17 -24.07
C SER A 113 2.93 2.77 -24.30
N ARG A 114 2.69 2.00 -23.23
CA ARG A 114 2.16 0.64 -23.27
C ARG A 114 1.29 0.35 -22.06
N MET A 115 0.26 -0.47 -22.25
CA MET A 115 -0.35 -1.25 -21.19
C MET A 115 0.43 -2.56 -21.07
N LEU A 116 1.06 -2.81 -19.92
CA LEU A 116 1.90 -3.98 -19.69
C LEU A 116 1.07 -5.21 -19.33
N TYR A 117 0.07 -5.02 -18.46
CA TYR A 117 -0.75 -6.09 -17.91
C TYR A 117 -2.14 -5.54 -17.53
N ALA A 118 -3.21 -6.25 -17.87
CA ALA A 118 -4.58 -5.97 -17.45
C ALA A 118 -5.34 -7.27 -17.22
N THR A 119 -6.02 -7.41 -16.09
CA THR A 119 -6.92 -8.54 -15.80
C THR A 119 -7.97 -8.19 -14.74
N MET A 120 -9.08 -8.94 -14.77
CA MET A 120 -10.06 -9.05 -13.68
C MET A 120 -10.19 -10.49 -13.18
N THR A 121 -9.19 -11.34 -13.47
CA THR A 121 -9.13 -12.75 -13.04
C THR A 121 -8.26 -12.84 -11.80
N ASP A 122 -8.77 -13.44 -10.71
CA ASP A 122 -8.12 -13.57 -9.40
C ASP A 122 -7.73 -12.26 -8.70
N THR A 123 -7.58 -11.16 -9.43
CA THR A 123 -7.28 -9.79 -9.01
C THR A 123 -7.89 -8.84 -10.05
N ASP A 124 -7.83 -7.54 -9.78
CA ASP A 124 -8.41 -6.50 -10.63
C ASP A 124 -7.41 -5.36 -10.80
N VAL A 125 -6.52 -5.48 -11.80
CA VAL A 125 -5.41 -4.53 -11.99
C VAL A 125 -5.15 -4.25 -13.46
N THR A 126 -4.73 -3.01 -13.74
CA THR A 126 -4.08 -2.60 -14.97
C THR A 126 -2.81 -1.83 -14.66
N LEU A 127 -1.70 -2.26 -15.26
CA LEU A 127 -0.40 -1.60 -15.16
C LEU A 127 0.02 -0.98 -16.50
N TYR A 128 0.29 0.31 -16.49
CA TYR A 128 0.79 1.06 -17.63
C TYR A 128 2.25 1.42 -17.45
N ARG A 129 3.00 1.36 -18.54
CA ARG A 129 4.33 1.96 -18.66
C ARG A 129 4.21 3.30 -19.34
N LEU A 130 4.76 4.34 -18.71
CA LEU A 130 4.78 5.69 -19.25
C LEU A 130 5.86 5.85 -20.32
N ASN A 131 5.78 6.96 -21.07
CA ASN A 131 6.83 7.38 -22.00
C ASN A 131 7.91 8.26 -21.34
N THR A 132 7.82 8.48 -20.03
CA THR A 132 8.76 9.29 -19.23
C THR A 132 9.28 8.46 -18.06
N SER A 133 10.53 8.71 -17.63
CA SER A 133 11.12 8.05 -16.47
C SER A 133 10.70 8.67 -15.14
N TYR A 134 10.98 7.97 -14.03
CA TYR A 134 10.76 8.51 -12.69
C TYR A 134 11.54 9.80 -12.45
N ALA A 135 12.85 9.83 -12.79
CA ALA A 135 13.68 11.03 -12.66
C ALA A 135 13.15 12.22 -13.49
N ALA A 136 12.61 11.96 -14.68
CA ALA A 136 12.03 13.00 -15.50
C ALA A 136 10.75 13.57 -14.90
N ILE A 137 9.90 12.72 -14.33
CA ILE A 137 8.68 13.15 -13.63
C ILE A 137 9.04 14.00 -12.40
N GLU A 138 9.98 13.55 -11.58
CA GLU A 138 10.41 14.30 -10.40
C GLU A 138 11.00 15.66 -10.78
N ARG A 139 11.89 15.71 -11.78
CA ARG A 139 12.45 16.98 -12.27
C ARG A 139 11.40 17.93 -12.82
N ASN A 140 10.42 17.43 -13.57
CA ASN A 140 9.45 18.28 -14.28
C ASN A 140 8.28 18.72 -13.38
N TYR A 141 7.93 17.91 -12.38
CA TYR A 141 6.71 18.10 -11.59
C TYR A 141 6.95 18.18 -10.08
N GLY A 142 8.15 17.90 -9.59
CA GLY A 142 8.47 17.91 -8.17
C GLY A 142 7.73 16.84 -7.36
N THR A 143 7.31 15.74 -8.00
CA THR A 143 6.56 14.65 -7.36
C THR A 143 7.21 13.30 -7.64
N ARG A 144 7.00 12.35 -6.73
CA ARG A 144 7.62 11.02 -6.79
C ARG A 144 6.57 9.93 -6.96
N ALA A 145 7.01 8.79 -7.46
CA ALA A 145 6.20 7.58 -7.47
C ALA A 145 6.08 6.98 -6.06
N LEU A 146 4.91 6.41 -5.77
CA LEU A 146 4.67 5.66 -4.55
C LEU A 146 5.35 4.28 -4.64
N GLU A 147 5.98 3.84 -3.56
CA GLU A 147 6.57 2.50 -3.52
C GLU A 147 5.50 1.44 -3.29
N LEU A 148 5.52 0.36 -4.08
CA LEU A 148 4.71 -0.84 -3.83
C LEU A 148 5.30 -1.67 -2.70
N SER A 149 4.44 -2.14 -1.79
CA SER A 149 4.78 -3.25 -0.90
C SER A 149 4.91 -4.54 -1.71
N LEU A 150 5.92 -5.34 -1.38
CA LEU A 150 6.10 -6.70 -1.91
C LEU A 150 5.65 -7.78 -0.92
N ASP A 151 5.13 -7.36 0.24
CA ASP A 151 4.64 -8.24 1.29
C ASP A 151 3.11 -8.28 1.26
N HIS A 152 2.54 -9.45 1.61
CA HIS A 152 1.12 -9.60 1.90
C HIS A 152 0.73 -8.66 3.06
N PRO A 153 -0.33 -7.86 2.93
CA PRO A 153 -0.71 -6.92 3.97
C PRO A 153 -1.24 -7.63 5.22
N ALA A 154 -1.11 -6.99 6.38
CA ALA A 154 -1.59 -7.54 7.64
C ALA A 154 -2.94 -6.95 8.05
N ALA A 155 -3.83 -7.78 8.62
CA ALA A 155 -5.05 -7.31 9.25
C ALA A 155 -4.76 -6.32 10.39
N GLY A 156 -5.66 -5.36 10.58
CA GLY A 156 -5.52 -4.26 11.53
C GLY A 156 -4.73 -3.05 11.01
N ALA A 157 -4.18 -3.09 9.80
CA ALA A 157 -3.46 -1.95 9.21
C ALA A 157 -4.36 -0.70 9.11
N ASP A 158 -3.78 0.47 9.38
CA ASP A 158 -4.42 1.78 9.15
C ASP A 158 -4.17 2.21 7.71
N LEU A 159 -5.25 2.45 6.96
CA LEU A 159 -5.21 2.59 5.51
C LEU A 159 -5.67 3.98 5.08
N ARG A 160 -5.05 4.47 4.00
CA ARG A 160 -5.54 5.63 3.25
C ARG A 160 -5.85 5.21 1.83
N VAL A 161 -7.12 5.31 1.46
CA VAL A 161 -7.56 5.17 0.07
C VAL A 161 -7.57 6.56 -0.55
N VAL A 162 -6.68 6.82 -1.51
CA VAL A 162 -6.47 8.17 -2.04
C VAL A 162 -7.04 8.30 -3.45
N SER A 163 -8.26 8.83 -3.57
CA SER A 163 -8.96 8.94 -4.85
C SER A 163 -8.54 10.17 -5.63
N GLY A 164 -7.92 9.94 -6.79
CA GLY A 164 -7.58 10.97 -7.75
C GLY A 164 -8.81 11.56 -8.44
N TYR A 165 -9.80 10.73 -8.80
CA TYR A 165 -11.03 11.18 -9.46
C TYR A 165 -11.83 12.16 -8.58
N TRP A 166 -12.06 11.77 -7.32
CA TRP A 166 -12.80 12.59 -6.38
C TRP A 166 -11.94 13.64 -5.66
N ARG A 167 -10.61 13.59 -5.83
CA ARG A 167 -9.65 14.40 -5.06
C ARG A 167 -9.91 14.32 -3.56
N ARG A 168 -10.22 13.09 -3.10
CA ARG A 168 -10.64 12.80 -1.73
C ARG A 168 -9.85 11.63 -1.17
N MET A 169 -9.46 11.76 0.08
CA MET A 169 -8.83 10.70 0.85
C MET A 169 -9.83 10.10 1.83
N TYR A 170 -9.83 8.78 1.94
CA TYR A 170 -10.66 8.03 2.87
C TYR A 170 -9.75 7.35 3.89
N SER A 171 -10.13 7.42 5.17
CA SER A 171 -9.45 6.72 6.25
C SER A 171 -10.18 5.41 6.50
N CYS A 172 -9.47 4.31 6.33
CA CYS A 172 -10.02 2.97 6.36
C CYS A 172 -9.13 2.07 7.24
N ASN A 173 -9.64 0.92 7.65
CA ASN A 173 -8.85 -0.09 8.33
C ASN A 173 -9.00 -1.43 7.62
N LEU A 174 -7.92 -2.21 7.63
CA LEU A 174 -7.93 -3.58 7.14
C LEU A 174 -8.61 -4.48 8.16
N ASP A 175 -9.82 -4.95 7.88
CA ASP A 175 -10.53 -5.89 8.76
C ASP A 175 -10.00 -7.32 8.57
N GLY A 176 -9.90 -7.76 7.33
CA GLY A 176 -9.40 -9.08 6.98
C GLY A 176 -9.42 -9.32 5.48
N PHE A 177 -9.51 -10.58 5.10
CA PHE A 177 -9.44 -11.01 3.70
C PHE A 177 -10.67 -11.83 3.31
N ALA A 178 -11.23 -11.53 2.15
CA ALA A 178 -12.22 -12.38 1.52
C ALA A 178 -11.49 -13.46 0.72
N TYR A 179 -11.63 -14.73 1.11
CA TYR A 179 -11.01 -15.87 0.42
C TYR A 179 -11.29 -15.83 -1.08
N ARG A 180 -12.57 -15.67 -1.43
CA ARG A 180 -13.03 -15.29 -2.77
C ARG A 180 -14.02 -14.14 -2.65
N LEU A 181 -13.81 -13.12 -3.47
CA LEU A 181 -14.74 -12.02 -3.68
C LEU A 181 -15.36 -12.17 -5.05
N ARG A 182 -16.67 -12.39 -5.12
CA ARG A 182 -17.38 -12.62 -6.39
C ARG A 182 -18.27 -11.43 -6.71
N GLU A 183 -18.15 -10.93 -7.93
CA GLU A 183 -18.98 -9.86 -8.47
C GLU A 183 -19.34 -10.19 -9.92
N GLY A 184 -20.62 -10.45 -10.20
CA GLY A 184 -21.07 -10.86 -11.53
C GLY A 184 -20.36 -12.14 -12.01
N GLU A 185 -19.63 -12.01 -13.12
CA GLU A 185 -18.82 -13.10 -13.70
C GLU A 185 -17.42 -13.22 -13.06
N TRP A 186 -16.93 -12.19 -12.38
CA TRP A 186 -15.58 -12.15 -11.85
C TRP A 186 -15.49 -12.77 -10.48
N THR A 187 -14.35 -13.41 -10.22
CA THR A 187 -13.97 -13.89 -8.89
C THR A 187 -12.53 -13.46 -8.65
N TRP A 188 -12.34 -12.66 -7.62
CA TRP A 188 -11.04 -12.27 -7.11
C TRP A 188 -10.71 -13.10 -5.87
N LYS A 189 -9.42 -13.26 -5.60
CA LYS A 189 -8.91 -14.08 -4.49
C LYS A 189 -8.24 -13.18 -3.49
N ASP A 190 -8.35 -13.57 -2.22
CA ASP A 190 -7.63 -12.94 -1.12
C ASP A 190 -7.80 -11.40 -1.12
N SER A 191 -9.04 -10.95 -1.31
CA SER A 191 -9.32 -9.53 -1.46
C SER A 191 -9.32 -8.86 -0.09
N VAL A 192 -8.64 -7.72 0.02
CA VAL A 192 -8.63 -6.89 1.22
C VAL A 192 -10.07 -6.46 1.52
N ARG A 193 -10.54 -6.71 2.74
CA ARG A 193 -11.82 -6.23 3.26
C ARG A 193 -11.60 -5.06 4.21
N TYR A 194 -12.33 -3.98 4.01
CA TYR A 194 -12.31 -2.86 4.93
C TYR A 194 -13.29 -3.02 6.09
N THR A 195 -13.07 -2.26 7.15
CA THR A 195 -14.10 -2.01 8.18
C THR A 195 -15.28 -1.22 7.62
N SER A 196 -16.44 -1.29 8.28
CA SER A 196 -17.67 -0.61 7.89
C SER A 196 -17.63 0.92 7.95
N SER A 197 -16.57 1.50 8.53
CA SER A 197 -16.36 2.95 8.53
C SER A 197 -15.68 3.47 7.25
N CYS A 198 -15.28 2.57 6.35
CA CYS A 198 -14.61 2.93 5.10
C CYS A 198 -15.64 3.18 3.98
N ASP A 199 -16.08 4.44 3.86
CA ASP A 199 -17.14 4.85 2.92
C ASP A 199 -16.61 5.12 1.50
N VAL A 200 -15.90 4.16 0.90
CA VAL A 200 -15.50 4.27 -0.52
C VAL A 200 -16.72 4.20 -1.43
N ILE A 201 -16.66 4.91 -2.57
CA ILE A 201 -17.79 5.05 -3.50
C ILE A 201 -17.35 4.81 -4.95
N GLY A 202 -18.30 4.62 -5.87
CA GLY A 202 -18.00 4.60 -7.31
C GLY A 202 -17.08 5.76 -7.73
N GLY A 203 -16.07 5.47 -8.54
CA GLY A 203 -15.01 6.42 -8.93
C GLY A 203 -13.77 6.43 -8.04
N THR A 204 -13.85 5.86 -6.83
CA THR A 204 -12.66 5.55 -6.02
C THR A 204 -11.92 4.31 -6.54
N SER A 205 -12.48 3.54 -7.46
CA SER A 205 -11.82 2.41 -8.09
C SER A 205 -10.49 2.81 -8.70
N GLY A 206 -9.46 1.99 -8.47
CA GLY A 206 -8.10 2.22 -8.95
C GLY A 206 -7.26 3.09 -8.02
N SER A 207 -7.85 3.68 -6.97
CA SER A 207 -7.10 4.44 -5.97
C SER A 207 -6.05 3.54 -5.30
N PRO A 208 -4.82 4.01 -5.05
CA PRO A 208 -3.91 3.28 -4.19
C PRO A 208 -4.49 3.20 -2.77
N VAL A 209 -4.33 2.03 -2.17
CA VAL A 209 -4.52 1.80 -0.74
C VAL A 209 -3.14 1.84 -0.10
N ILE A 210 -2.89 2.89 0.68
CA ILE A 210 -1.61 3.17 1.29
C ILE A 210 -1.68 2.77 2.77
N ASP A 211 -0.75 1.94 3.22
CA ASP A 211 -0.55 1.67 4.63
C ASP A 211 0.06 2.90 5.31
N ALA A 212 -0.62 3.42 6.34
CA ALA A 212 -0.25 4.68 6.99
C ALA A 212 1.09 4.59 7.74
N ALA A 213 1.47 3.39 8.19
CA ALA A 213 2.72 3.16 8.90
C ALA A 213 3.93 3.10 7.96
N SER A 214 3.89 2.24 6.95
CA SER A 214 5.00 2.02 6.00
C SER A 214 5.03 3.00 4.84
N ARG A 215 3.90 3.66 4.55
CA ARG A 215 3.72 4.60 3.43
C ARG A 215 3.80 3.98 2.04
N LYS A 216 3.66 2.65 1.99
CA LYS A 216 3.68 1.89 0.75
C LYS A 216 2.27 1.61 0.26
N VAL A 217 2.12 1.46 -1.05
CA VAL A 217 0.89 0.95 -1.65
C VAL A 217 0.84 -0.55 -1.43
N ILE A 218 -0.20 -1.02 -0.76
CA ILE A 218 -0.40 -2.45 -0.45
C ILE A 218 -1.51 -3.09 -1.30
N ALA A 219 -2.43 -2.28 -1.80
CA ALA A 219 -3.58 -2.72 -2.58
C ALA A 219 -4.08 -1.60 -3.51
N VAL A 220 -5.01 -1.95 -4.39
CA VAL A 220 -5.77 -1.03 -5.26
C VAL A 220 -7.24 -1.14 -4.88
N ASN A 221 -7.85 -0.03 -4.49
CA ASN A 221 -9.26 0.01 -4.11
C ASN A 221 -10.12 -0.45 -5.29
N ASN A 222 -11.07 -1.35 -5.05
CA ASN A 222 -11.68 -2.15 -6.11
C ASN A 222 -13.19 -1.95 -6.23
N THR A 223 -13.96 -2.42 -5.26
CA THR A 223 -15.43 -2.45 -5.32
C THR A 223 -16.03 -2.28 -3.91
N ILE A 224 -17.33 -2.07 -3.82
CA ILE A 224 -18.11 -2.02 -2.58
C ILE A 224 -19.44 -2.71 -2.82
N ASN A 225 -19.97 -3.40 -1.81
CA ASN A 225 -21.35 -3.87 -1.87
C ASN A 225 -22.31 -2.71 -1.61
N GLU A 226 -22.91 -2.15 -2.66
CA GLU A 226 -23.67 -0.90 -2.56
C GLU A 226 -25.03 -1.08 -1.86
N ASP A 227 -25.78 -2.13 -2.21
CA ASP A 227 -27.21 -2.25 -1.89
C ASP A 227 -27.60 -3.57 -1.19
N GLY A 228 -26.62 -4.38 -0.81
CA GLY A 228 -26.88 -5.71 -0.24
C GLY A 228 -27.21 -6.79 -1.27
N GLY A 229 -26.87 -6.56 -2.55
CA GLY A 229 -27.00 -7.57 -3.60
C GLY A 229 -26.10 -8.78 -3.35
N ARG A 230 -26.49 -9.94 -3.90
CA ARG A 230 -25.76 -11.21 -3.75
C ARG A 230 -24.94 -11.51 -5.01
N CYS A 231 -23.68 -11.09 -4.99
CA CYS A 231 -22.72 -11.35 -6.06
C CYS A 231 -23.13 -10.77 -7.43
N THR A 232 -23.89 -9.67 -7.44
CA THR A 232 -24.28 -8.95 -8.66
C THR A 232 -23.30 -7.82 -8.93
N LEU A 233 -23.37 -7.21 -10.11
CA LEU A 233 -22.56 -6.02 -10.42
C LEU A 233 -22.82 -4.91 -9.36
N ASN A 234 -21.74 -4.24 -8.93
CA ASN A 234 -21.67 -3.28 -7.82
C ASN A 234 -22.06 -3.85 -6.44
N ASN A 235 -22.18 -5.17 -6.33
CA ASN A 235 -22.65 -5.85 -5.13
C ASN A 235 -21.89 -7.16 -4.92
N PRO A 236 -20.56 -7.08 -4.69
CA PRO A 236 -19.72 -8.25 -4.46
C PRO A 236 -20.17 -9.03 -3.21
N CYS A 237 -19.96 -10.33 -3.24
CA CYS A 237 -20.18 -11.22 -2.09
C CYS A 237 -18.90 -11.99 -1.76
N GLU A 238 -18.74 -12.36 -0.50
CA GLU A 238 -17.67 -13.26 -0.08
C GLU A 238 -18.12 -14.70 -0.29
N VAL A 239 -17.23 -15.54 -0.82
CA VAL A 239 -17.41 -16.98 -0.90
C VAL A 239 -16.29 -17.64 -0.11
N ASP A 240 -16.63 -18.40 0.93
CA ASP A 240 -15.65 -19.13 1.74
C ASP A 240 -15.16 -20.42 1.05
N GLU A 241 -14.24 -21.13 1.70
CA GLU A 241 -13.68 -22.40 1.18
C GLU A 241 -14.72 -23.52 1.05
N ALA A 242 -15.79 -23.49 1.86
CA ALA A 242 -16.91 -24.43 1.78
C ALA A 242 -17.97 -24.02 0.75
N GLY A 243 -17.81 -22.86 0.10
CA GLY A 243 -18.76 -22.32 -0.87
C GLY A 243 -19.92 -21.55 -0.24
N ASN A 244 -19.89 -21.28 1.06
CA ASN A 244 -20.91 -20.43 1.69
C ASN A 244 -20.73 -18.99 1.24
N ILE A 245 -21.85 -18.35 0.93
CA ILE A 245 -21.88 -16.96 0.46
C ILE A 245 -22.26 -16.06 1.62
N THR A 246 -21.44 -15.05 1.89
CA THR A 246 -21.73 -13.97 2.82
C THR A 246 -21.88 -12.66 2.03
N VAL A 247 -23.00 -11.98 2.24
CA VAL A 247 -23.22 -10.62 1.72
C VAL A 247 -22.95 -9.65 2.86
N ARG A 248 -22.14 -8.62 2.59
CA ARG A 248 -21.83 -7.57 3.56
C ARG A 248 -22.20 -6.21 2.95
N PRO A 249 -23.43 -5.73 3.15
CA PRO A 249 -23.84 -4.43 2.64
C PRO A 249 -22.91 -3.33 3.14
N HIS A 250 -22.60 -2.39 2.25
CA HIS A 250 -21.74 -1.22 2.47
C HIS A 250 -20.31 -1.53 2.91
N ILE A 251 -19.80 -2.74 2.67
CA ILE A 251 -18.40 -3.09 2.87
C ILE A 251 -17.63 -2.97 1.56
N GLY A 252 -16.56 -2.17 1.59
CA GLY A 252 -15.61 -1.98 0.49
C GLY A 252 -14.46 -2.99 0.51
N TYR A 253 -13.89 -3.21 -0.66
CA TYR A 253 -12.80 -4.16 -0.89
C TYR A 253 -11.70 -3.58 -1.79
N ALA A 254 -10.51 -4.17 -1.69
CA ALA A 254 -9.36 -3.86 -2.52
C ALA A 254 -8.67 -5.13 -3.03
N GLN A 255 -7.88 -4.99 -4.09
CA GLN A 255 -7.05 -6.07 -4.62
C GLN A 255 -5.58 -5.82 -4.30
N GLU A 256 -4.90 -6.83 -3.78
CA GLU A 256 -3.53 -6.71 -3.30
C GLU A 256 -2.53 -6.49 -4.43
N THR A 257 -1.51 -5.67 -4.19
CA THR A 257 -0.52 -5.34 -5.21
C THR A 257 0.72 -6.22 -5.21
N TYR A 258 1.04 -6.91 -4.10
CA TYR A 258 2.31 -7.63 -3.96
C TYR A 258 2.47 -8.75 -5.01
N ILE A 259 1.38 -9.43 -5.37
CA ILE A 259 1.36 -10.49 -6.40
C ILE A 259 1.84 -9.98 -7.76
N LEU A 260 1.51 -8.72 -8.10
CA LEU A 260 1.92 -8.04 -9.34
C LEU A 260 3.28 -7.37 -9.15
N GLY A 261 3.52 -6.74 -8.00
CA GLY A 261 4.75 -6.02 -7.68
C GLY A 261 5.99 -6.90 -7.85
N ALA A 262 5.91 -8.16 -7.42
CA ALA A 262 6.99 -9.14 -7.57
C ALA A 262 7.31 -9.49 -9.04
N CYS A 263 6.33 -9.38 -9.94
CA CYS A 263 6.49 -9.60 -11.38
C CYS A 263 7.24 -8.46 -12.09
N ILE A 264 7.35 -7.28 -11.47
CA ILE A 264 7.94 -6.11 -12.12
C ILE A 264 9.46 -6.17 -11.95
N ALA A 265 10.17 -6.37 -13.06
CA ALA A 265 11.63 -6.36 -13.11
C ALA A 265 12.18 -4.93 -13.37
N PRO A 266 13.48 -4.70 -13.13
CA PRO A 266 14.16 -3.45 -13.51
C PRO A 266 13.88 -3.06 -14.98
N GLY A 267 13.80 -1.77 -15.25
CA GLY A 267 13.40 -1.25 -16.57
C GLY A 267 11.88 -1.24 -16.80
N SER A 268 11.08 -1.46 -15.74
CA SER A 268 9.61 -1.43 -15.77
C SER A 268 9.03 -2.40 -16.80
N VAL A 269 9.43 -3.66 -16.66
CA VAL A 269 8.96 -4.79 -17.50
C VAL A 269 8.32 -5.86 -16.62
N ILE A 270 7.31 -6.55 -17.14
CA ILE A 270 6.72 -7.71 -16.48
C ILE A 270 7.53 -8.95 -16.85
N ASP A 271 7.99 -9.66 -15.83
CA ASP A 271 8.60 -10.98 -15.94
C ASP A 271 7.86 -11.95 -15.01
N PHE A 272 7.07 -12.84 -15.63
CA PHE A 272 6.26 -13.81 -14.92
C PHE A 272 7.07 -14.91 -14.24
N ASN A 273 8.36 -15.07 -14.55
CA ASN A 273 9.20 -16.11 -13.97
C ASN A 273 9.91 -15.67 -12.69
N ARG A 274 9.71 -14.42 -12.27
CA ARG A 274 10.30 -13.90 -11.04
C ARG A 274 9.73 -14.60 -9.81
N PRO A 275 10.58 -14.89 -8.79
CA PRO A 275 10.10 -15.37 -7.50
C PRO A 275 9.03 -14.43 -6.92
N GLY A 276 7.93 -15.01 -6.43
CA GLY A 276 6.81 -14.25 -5.86
C GLY A 276 5.86 -13.64 -6.88
N CYS A 277 6.10 -13.78 -8.19
CA CYS A 277 5.13 -13.36 -9.20
C CYS A 277 3.95 -14.33 -9.26
N LEU A 278 2.79 -13.89 -8.75
CA LEU A 278 1.60 -14.73 -8.54
C LEU A 278 0.38 -14.30 -9.36
N VAL A 279 0.52 -13.33 -10.26
CA VAL A 279 -0.59 -12.90 -11.12
C VAL A 279 -1.00 -14.00 -12.13
N PRO A 280 -2.28 -14.02 -12.55
CA PRO A 280 -2.72 -14.90 -13.63
C PRO A 280 -1.97 -14.65 -14.94
N ARG A 281 -1.80 -15.70 -15.74
CA ARG A 281 -1.03 -15.66 -17.00
C ARG A 281 -1.89 -15.82 -18.26
N GLY A 282 -3.16 -16.19 -18.11
CA GLY A 282 -4.04 -16.58 -19.21
C GLY A 282 -3.87 -18.03 -19.61
#